data_AF-C5KAR3-F1
#
_entry.id   AF-C5KAR3-F1
#
_cell.length_a   1.000
_cell.length_b   1.000
_cell.length_c   1.000
_cell.angle_alpha   90.00
_cell.angle_beta   90.00
_cell.angle_gamma   90.00
#
_symmetry.space_group_name_H-M   'P 1'
#
loop_
_entity.id
_entity.type
_entity.pdbx_description
1 polymer ?
#
loop_
_entity_poly.entity_id
_entity_poly.type
_entity_poly.pdbx_seq_one_letter_code
_entity_poly.pdbx_strand_id
1 'polypeptide(L)'
;MASSLPTRETFEHRFRVLPSSDDPHLVHRKALWDARGCKLSLDESELLDMPNDTLIDYLRILYLNEIDIYFLLNNASLIHSSKPIAYENPCNERKALFLARKLLVSQGASTQRVAKLQGKIDSFCQAANDVRISSEVEVSHPYVSEVAPKCVVGNRSSALGGGVGLYAKDHVSAGDDVIRVPEGNLRIINVYEAAADAEFGPVVEGLLAAGHHIDTCLLMYLVQIYKSGKLRALPPIDCFVHYLPSEFSGNLMEWPVEALDALGIPQIKHLVAQQMDLLWGIHRALPTGLCSSFDEELLWARSLCDSRAFSLEVPPPTWCPQWLIKYLPPDQSITCVVPGADLLNHHQRGQCGFPRFDKKSRSFVITAEANVPAGSELFINYGGLQNWEQLMYYGFCEFAQNPYDSVTLDLAASGAADGLHLDRIGTEHIIRRGHPTVSPRLWEALTSMAGVEHPEELEEGAVDSLVNLLRQVTLAPLPESSAANDWWKDDYGAVVDQGVGIPQFRSSQMALVDEAERVLRNMVDHDRKTRAAHTSGRGSHRVAKSAKKRR
;
A
#
# COMPACT_ATOMS: atom_id res chain seq x y z
N MET A 1 6.18 -22.57 -15.56
CA MET A 1 6.75 -21.39 -14.89
C MET A 1 5.60 -20.40 -14.67
N ALA A 2 4.79 -20.63 -13.64
CA ALA A 2 3.70 -19.73 -13.29
C ALA A 2 4.30 -18.68 -12.35
N SER A 3 4.52 -17.46 -12.84
CA SER A 3 4.76 -16.33 -11.96
C SER A 3 3.46 -16.11 -11.21
N SER A 4 3.46 -16.41 -9.91
CA SER A 4 2.45 -15.90 -9.00
C SER A 4 2.30 -14.40 -9.25
N LEU A 5 1.06 -13.91 -9.29
CA LEU A 5 0.79 -12.49 -9.07
C LEU A 5 1.65 -12.05 -7.87
N PRO A 6 2.23 -10.83 -7.85
CA PRO A 6 2.94 -10.34 -6.68
C PRO A 6 2.02 -10.60 -5.49
N THR A 7 2.42 -11.53 -4.62
CA THR A 7 1.58 -12.02 -3.55
C THR A 7 1.28 -10.80 -2.72
N ARG A 8 0.03 -10.32 -2.77
CA ARG A 8 -0.47 -9.35 -1.79
C ARG A 8 -0.07 -9.93 -0.46
N GLU A 9 0.89 -9.28 0.17
CA GLU A 9 1.48 -9.73 1.40
C GLU A 9 0.30 -10.03 2.34
N THR A 10 0.08 -11.31 2.68
CA THR A 10 -1.19 -11.74 3.28
C THR A 10 -1.38 -11.00 4.60
N PHE A 11 -2.54 -10.33 4.74
CA PHE A 11 -2.75 -9.32 5.78
C PHE A 11 -2.78 -9.91 7.20
N GLU A 12 -3.07 -11.21 7.36
CA GLU A 12 -3.25 -11.85 8.66
C GLU A 12 -1.95 -12.41 9.29
N HIS A 13 -0.87 -12.61 8.52
CA HIS A 13 0.45 -12.90 9.10
C HIS A 13 1.02 -11.73 9.94
N ARG A 14 0.36 -10.56 9.96
CA ARG A 14 0.89 -9.27 10.42
C ARG A 14 0.21 -8.64 11.64
N PHE A 15 -0.41 -9.40 12.53
CA PHE A 15 -0.82 -8.87 13.85
C PHE A 15 -0.04 -9.48 15.01
N ARG A 16 1.27 -9.68 14.79
CA ARG A 16 2.15 -10.03 15.89
C ARG A 16 2.35 -8.78 16.74
N VAL A 17 2.07 -8.89 18.03
CA VAL A 17 2.44 -7.83 19.00
C VAL A 17 3.86 -8.04 19.52
N LEU A 18 4.50 -9.15 19.15
CA LEU A 18 5.88 -9.48 19.45
C LEU A 18 6.70 -9.59 18.17
N PRO A 19 7.99 -9.21 18.18
CA PRO A 19 8.86 -9.37 17.03
C PRO A 19 9.11 -10.85 16.70
N SER A 20 9.35 -11.15 15.43
CA SER A 20 9.85 -12.45 15.00
C SER A 20 11.36 -12.55 15.26
N SER A 21 11.86 -13.72 15.66
CA SER A 21 13.32 -13.99 15.68
C SER A 21 13.93 -13.85 14.28
N ASP A 22 13.12 -14.09 13.25
CA ASP A 22 13.52 -14.10 11.86
C ASP A 22 13.31 -12.73 11.17
N ASP A 23 12.98 -11.67 11.93
CA ASP A 23 12.84 -10.33 11.38
C ASP A 23 14.22 -9.77 10.98
N PRO A 24 14.49 -9.55 9.67
CA PRO A 24 15.80 -9.06 9.21
C PRO A 24 16.14 -7.67 9.74
N HIS A 25 15.15 -6.91 10.23
CA HIS A 25 15.35 -5.58 10.79
C HIS A 25 15.29 -5.55 12.32
N LEU A 26 15.26 -6.70 13.00
CA LEU A 26 15.14 -6.77 14.46
C LEU A 26 16.22 -5.95 15.20
N VAL A 27 17.46 -5.97 14.70
CA VAL A 27 18.57 -5.19 15.28
C VAL A 27 18.28 -3.69 15.23
N HIS A 28 17.79 -3.20 14.09
CA HIS A 28 17.44 -1.80 13.89
C HIS A 28 16.24 -1.38 14.75
N ARG A 29 15.20 -2.21 14.81
CA ARG A 29 14.05 -1.96 15.69
C ARG A 29 14.46 -1.94 17.16
N LYS A 30 15.36 -2.84 17.58
CA LYS A 30 15.93 -2.85 18.94
C LYS A 30 16.67 -1.56 19.28
N ALA A 31 17.51 -1.06 18.37
CA ALA A 31 18.17 0.23 18.56
C ALA A 31 17.17 1.37 18.72
N LEU A 32 16.08 1.37 17.95
CA LEU A 32 14.99 2.34 18.07
C LEU A 32 14.23 2.20 19.40
N TRP A 33 13.90 0.99 19.83
CA TRP A 33 13.26 0.76 21.14
C TRP A 33 14.15 1.24 22.29
N ASP A 34 15.42 0.84 22.30
CA ASP A 34 16.39 1.21 23.33
C ASP A 34 16.56 2.74 23.41
N ALA A 35 16.66 3.42 22.26
CA ALA A 35 16.74 4.88 22.20
C ALA A 35 15.52 5.59 22.78
N ARG A 36 14.37 4.93 22.79
CA ARG A 36 13.09 5.46 23.29
C ARG A 36 12.80 5.00 24.73
N GLY A 37 13.76 4.34 25.37
CA GLY A 37 13.57 3.75 26.69
C GLY A 37 12.50 2.65 26.73
N CYS A 38 12.13 2.12 25.57
CA CYS A 38 11.24 0.96 25.45
C CYS A 38 12.13 -0.27 25.53
N LYS A 39 11.95 -1.13 26.54
CA LYS A 39 12.59 -2.44 26.50
C LYS A 39 11.86 -3.28 25.47
N LEU A 40 12.62 -3.93 24.59
CA LEU A 40 12.09 -4.98 23.75
C LEU A 40 11.42 -6.03 24.64
N SER A 41 10.12 -6.22 24.43
CA SER A 41 9.38 -7.25 25.14
C SER A 41 9.20 -8.47 24.25
N LEU A 42 9.36 -9.64 24.85
CA LEU A 42 9.05 -10.94 24.24
C LEU A 42 7.82 -11.59 24.89
N ASP A 43 7.14 -10.86 25.79
CA ASP A 43 5.97 -11.32 26.52
C ASP A 43 4.84 -10.28 26.41
N GLU A 44 3.68 -10.72 25.93
CA GLU A 44 2.52 -9.84 25.83
C GLU A 44 2.11 -9.24 27.19
N SER A 45 2.39 -9.93 28.30
CA SER A 45 2.06 -9.44 29.63
C SER A 45 2.80 -8.14 29.98
N GLU A 46 4.07 -8.01 29.58
CA GLU A 46 4.86 -6.80 29.80
C GLU A 46 4.35 -5.63 28.96
N LEU A 47 3.82 -5.89 27.76
CA LEU A 47 3.20 -4.86 26.91
C LEU A 47 1.97 -4.25 27.58
N LEU A 48 1.24 -5.04 28.37
CA LEU A 48 0.07 -4.56 29.10
C LEU A 48 0.45 -3.64 30.24
N ASP A 49 1.63 -3.75 30.83
CA ASP A 49 2.05 -2.83 31.89
C ASP A 49 2.56 -1.47 31.34
N MET A 50 2.82 -1.40 30.03
CA MET A 50 3.29 -0.16 29.39
C MET A 50 2.23 0.94 29.36
N PRO A 51 2.55 2.21 29.68
CA PRO A 51 1.65 3.32 29.43
C PRO A 51 1.18 3.37 27.96
N ASN A 52 -0.04 3.84 27.69
CA ASN A 52 -0.59 3.84 26.31
C ASN A 52 0.37 4.48 25.29
N ASP A 53 1.01 5.60 25.64
CA ASP A 53 1.99 6.26 24.76
C ASP A 53 3.19 5.36 24.43
N THR A 54 3.72 4.66 25.43
CA THR A 54 4.83 3.71 25.28
C THR A 54 4.41 2.49 24.47
N LEU A 55 3.23 1.93 24.73
CA LEU A 55 2.69 0.80 23.96
C LEU A 55 2.49 1.16 22.48
N ILE A 56 1.93 2.34 22.22
CA ILE A 56 1.74 2.84 20.85
C ILE A 56 3.11 3.03 20.18
N ASP A 57 4.09 3.67 20.82
CA ASP A 57 5.45 3.84 20.28
C ASP A 57 6.14 2.50 20.03
N TYR A 58 5.98 1.53 20.93
CA TYR A 58 6.50 0.19 20.76
C TYR A 58 5.93 -0.47 19.49
N LEU A 59 4.60 -0.42 19.31
CA LEU A 59 3.93 -0.99 18.14
C LEU A 59 4.27 -0.22 16.86
N ARG A 60 4.40 1.11 16.90
CA ARG A 60 4.86 1.89 15.75
C ARG A 60 6.21 1.39 15.25
N ILE A 61 7.17 1.19 16.15
CA ILE A 61 8.50 0.66 15.83
C ILE A 61 8.41 -0.78 15.31
N LEU A 62 7.52 -1.61 15.87
CA LEU A 62 7.29 -2.99 15.43
C LEU A 62 6.78 -3.06 13.98
N TYR A 63 6.04 -2.06 13.52
CA TYR A 63 5.40 -2.06 12.19
C TYR A 63 6.10 -1.20 11.14
N LEU A 64 7.25 -0.58 11.46
CA LEU A 64 8.06 0.09 10.45
C LEU A 64 8.43 -0.88 9.34
N ASN A 65 8.22 -0.50 8.08
CA ASN A 65 8.80 -1.24 6.98
C ASN A 65 10.29 -0.86 6.82
N GLU A 66 11.00 -1.56 5.94
CA GLU A 66 12.41 -1.28 5.64
C GLU A 66 12.65 0.20 5.33
N ILE A 67 11.74 0.80 4.54
CA ILE A 67 11.77 2.20 4.12
C ILE A 67 11.68 3.15 5.32
N ASP A 68 10.74 2.91 6.23
CA ASP A 68 10.53 3.75 7.41
C ASP A 68 11.71 3.65 8.38
N ILE A 69 12.23 2.44 8.60
CA ILE A 69 13.44 2.22 9.43
C ILE A 69 14.60 2.99 8.82
N TYR A 70 14.74 2.90 7.50
CA TYR A 70 15.77 3.58 6.74
C TYR A 70 15.73 5.11 6.95
N PHE A 71 14.56 5.75 6.80
CA PHE A 71 14.44 7.21 7.00
C PHE A 71 14.59 7.63 8.47
N LEU A 72 14.11 6.82 9.41
CA LEU A 72 14.18 7.16 10.84
C LEU A 72 15.61 7.05 11.40
N LEU A 73 16.39 6.05 10.98
CA LEU A 73 17.74 5.85 11.49
C LEU A 73 18.74 6.93 11.05
N ASN A 74 18.52 7.54 9.88
CA ASN A 74 19.41 8.61 9.40
C ASN A 74 19.14 9.95 10.07
N ASN A 75 18.01 10.10 10.75
CA ASN A 75 17.70 11.31 11.48
C ASN A 75 18.05 11.12 12.96
N ALA A 76 19.35 11.18 13.28
CA ALA A 76 19.86 11.02 14.65
C ALA A 76 19.17 11.96 15.66
N SER A 77 18.68 13.11 15.20
CA SER A 77 17.91 14.05 16.02
C SER A 77 16.54 13.49 16.45
N LEU A 78 15.89 12.66 15.63
CA LEU A 78 14.62 12.01 15.94
C LEU A 78 14.80 10.86 16.93
N ILE A 79 15.85 10.07 16.77
CA ILE A 79 16.15 8.88 17.59
C ILE A 79 16.30 9.25 19.08
N HIS A 80 17.03 10.33 19.36
CA HIS A 80 17.31 10.76 20.74
C HIS A 80 16.33 11.83 21.27
N SER A 81 15.36 12.25 20.47
CA SER A 81 14.36 13.22 20.95
C SER A 81 13.40 12.54 21.93
N SER A 82 13.06 13.24 23.01
CA SER A 82 11.94 12.88 23.88
C SER A 82 10.57 13.18 23.25
N LYS A 83 10.56 13.79 22.05
CA LYS A 83 9.32 14.10 21.33
C LYS A 83 8.73 12.82 20.72
N PRO A 84 7.41 12.69 20.63
CA PRO A 84 6.79 11.64 19.82
C PRO A 84 7.40 11.65 18.42
N ILE A 85 7.78 10.48 17.89
CA ILE A 85 8.17 10.39 16.48
C ILE A 85 6.92 10.78 15.70
N ALA A 86 7.00 11.88 14.96
CA ALA A 86 5.98 12.21 13.99
C ALA A 86 6.14 11.20 12.86
N TYR A 87 5.41 10.09 12.92
CA TYR A 87 5.41 9.13 11.83
C TYR A 87 4.67 9.79 10.66
N GLU A 88 5.42 10.05 9.59
CA GLU A 88 4.88 10.51 8.31
C GLU A 88 4.03 9.43 7.62
N ASN A 89 4.03 8.22 8.18
CA ASN A 89 3.30 7.05 7.69
C ASN A 89 1.99 6.83 8.51
N PRO A 90 0.85 7.35 8.03
CA PRO A 90 -0.46 7.17 8.68
C PRO A 90 -0.92 5.71 8.76
N CYS A 91 -0.56 4.84 7.82
CA CYS A 91 -0.83 3.40 7.90
C CYS A 91 -0.18 2.74 9.12
N ASN A 92 1.07 3.08 9.44
CA ASN A 92 1.74 2.54 10.63
C ASN A 92 1.12 3.08 11.91
N GLU A 93 0.81 4.38 11.94
CA GLU A 93 0.08 5.01 13.05
C GLU A 93 -1.26 4.30 13.31
N ARG A 94 -2.05 4.12 12.25
CA ARG A 94 -3.34 3.42 12.29
C ARG A 94 -3.18 2.00 12.84
N LYS A 95 -2.25 1.22 12.28
CA LYS A 95 -1.98 -0.17 12.73
C LYS A 95 -1.62 -0.22 14.21
N ALA A 96 -0.69 0.63 14.66
CA ALA A 96 -0.26 0.67 16.05
C ALA A 96 -1.38 1.04 17.02
N LEU A 97 -2.19 2.06 16.69
CA LEU A 97 -3.33 2.48 17.50
C LEU A 97 -4.37 1.36 17.62
N PHE A 98 -4.76 0.75 16.50
CA PHE A 98 -5.80 -0.28 16.48
C PHE A 98 -5.36 -1.54 17.22
N LEU A 99 -4.10 -1.94 17.02
CA LEU A 99 -3.53 -3.09 17.73
C LEU A 99 -3.37 -2.85 19.23
N ALA A 100 -2.92 -1.67 19.62
CA ALA A 100 -2.84 -1.30 21.04
C ALA A 100 -4.22 -1.46 21.70
N ARG A 101 -5.28 -0.98 21.04
CA ARG A 101 -6.65 -1.10 21.56
C ARG A 101 -7.07 -2.55 21.64
N LYS A 102 -6.88 -3.31 20.56
CA LYS A 102 -7.24 -4.74 20.51
C LYS A 102 -6.56 -5.52 21.63
N LEU A 103 -5.27 -5.32 21.84
CA LEU A 103 -4.48 -5.96 22.90
C LEU A 103 -5.02 -5.60 24.29
N LEU A 104 -5.26 -4.32 24.56
CA LEU A 104 -5.80 -3.88 25.85
C LEU A 104 -7.19 -4.44 26.12
N VAL A 105 -8.06 -4.51 25.11
CA VAL A 105 -9.41 -5.08 25.24
C VAL A 105 -9.35 -6.59 25.48
N SER A 106 -8.56 -7.33 24.69
CA SER A 106 -8.48 -8.79 24.80
C SER A 106 -7.89 -9.26 26.12
N GLN A 107 -7.03 -8.45 26.73
CA GLN A 107 -6.37 -8.75 28.00
C GLN A 107 -7.05 -8.12 29.22
N GLY A 108 -8.25 -7.56 29.04
CA GLY A 108 -9.06 -7.06 30.16
C GLY A 108 -8.51 -5.82 30.86
N ALA A 109 -7.80 -4.94 30.14
CA ALA A 109 -7.34 -3.67 30.69
C ALA A 109 -8.51 -2.79 31.18
N SER A 110 -8.21 -1.83 32.06
CA SER A 110 -9.25 -0.97 32.64
C SER A 110 -10.01 -0.17 31.57
N THR A 111 -11.32 -0.01 31.76
CA THR A 111 -12.20 0.73 30.85
C THR A 111 -11.72 2.16 30.60
N GLN A 112 -11.20 2.84 31.62
CA GLN A 112 -10.63 4.18 31.51
C GLN A 112 -9.41 4.22 30.56
N ARG A 113 -8.54 3.21 30.64
CA ARG A 113 -7.33 3.14 29.80
C ARG A 113 -7.68 2.86 28.35
N VAL A 114 -8.64 1.96 28.11
CA VAL A 114 -9.18 1.67 26.77
C VAL A 114 -9.86 2.92 26.20
N ALA A 115 -10.68 3.62 26.99
CA ALA A 115 -11.36 4.85 26.57
C ALA A 115 -10.37 5.98 26.20
N LYS A 116 -9.29 6.15 26.97
CA LYS A 116 -8.22 7.11 26.63
C LYS A 116 -7.57 6.79 25.28
N LEU A 117 -7.34 5.51 24.99
CA LEU A 117 -6.79 5.08 23.70
C LEU A 117 -7.81 5.26 22.58
N GLN A 118 -9.09 4.95 22.82
CA GLN A 118 -10.16 5.18 21.86
C GLN A 118 -10.23 6.65 21.44
N GLY A 119 -10.11 7.60 22.39
CA GLY A 119 -10.11 9.02 22.05
C GLY A 119 -8.97 9.43 21.11
N LYS A 120 -7.82 8.74 21.17
CA LYS A 120 -6.73 8.94 20.20
C LYS A 120 -7.04 8.37 18.82
N ILE A 121 -7.67 7.19 18.79
CA ILE A 121 -8.13 6.57 17.54
C ILE A 121 -9.17 7.46 16.85
N ASP A 122 -10.16 7.96 17.59
CA ASP A 122 -11.18 8.85 17.08
C ASP A 122 -10.56 10.15 16.54
N SER A 123 -9.63 10.74 17.29
CA SER A 123 -8.91 11.94 16.85
C SER A 123 -8.04 11.69 15.61
N PHE A 124 -7.39 10.53 15.50
CA PHE A 124 -6.62 10.15 14.32
C PHE A 124 -7.55 10.02 13.09
N CYS A 125 -8.69 9.37 13.26
CA CYS A 125 -9.67 9.11 12.21
C CYS A 125 -10.53 10.32 11.83
N GLN A 126 -10.40 11.46 12.51
CA GLN A 126 -11.26 12.63 12.32
C GLN A 126 -11.27 13.13 10.86
N ALA A 127 -10.12 13.15 10.19
CA ALA A 127 -10.04 13.60 8.79
C ALA A 127 -10.90 12.74 7.85
N ALA A 128 -11.00 11.43 8.11
CA ALA A 128 -11.88 10.54 7.36
C ALA A 128 -13.36 10.80 7.70
N ASN A 129 -13.66 11.06 8.99
CA ASN A 129 -15.01 11.39 9.45
C ASN A 129 -15.53 12.72 8.91
N ASP A 130 -14.64 13.64 8.54
CA ASP A 130 -15.01 14.93 7.99
C ASP A 130 -15.46 14.85 6.52
N VAL A 131 -15.23 13.73 5.84
CA VAL A 131 -15.79 13.50 4.50
C VAL A 131 -17.28 13.19 4.62
N ARG A 132 -18.09 14.04 4.00
CA ARG A 132 -19.55 13.97 4.05
C ARG A 132 -20.12 13.61 2.68
N ILE A 133 -21.31 13.03 2.72
CA ILE A 133 -22.11 12.77 1.53
C ILE A 133 -22.37 14.07 0.75
N SER A 134 -22.19 14.03 -0.58
CA SER A 134 -22.18 15.23 -1.42
C SER A 134 -23.55 15.63 -1.98
N SER A 135 -24.46 14.67 -2.16
CA SER A 135 -25.84 14.86 -2.67
C SER A 135 -26.70 13.61 -2.38
N GLU A 136 -27.98 13.63 -2.79
CA GLU A 136 -29.05 12.68 -2.44
C GLU A 136 -28.59 11.22 -2.19
N VAL A 137 -28.97 10.70 -1.02
CA VAL A 137 -28.86 9.29 -0.66
C VAL A 137 -29.66 8.50 -1.69
N GLU A 138 -29.01 7.65 -2.47
CA GLU A 138 -29.75 6.62 -3.20
C GLU A 138 -30.43 5.72 -2.18
N VAL A 139 -31.69 5.33 -2.45
CA VAL A 139 -32.38 4.35 -1.61
C VAL A 139 -31.51 3.10 -1.57
N SER A 140 -30.88 2.87 -0.40
CA SER A 140 -29.90 1.80 -0.23
C SER A 140 -30.47 0.48 -0.72
N HIS A 141 -29.81 -0.11 -1.72
CA HIS A 141 -30.15 -1.41 -2.27
C HIS A 141 -30.49 -2.40 -1.13
N PRO A 142 -31.59 -3.18 -1.21
CA PRO A 142 -32.06 -4.02 -0.09
C PRO A 142 -30.98 -4.91 0.51
N TYR A 143 -30.09 -5.45 -0.34
CA TYR A 143 -28.95 -6.24 0.12
C TYR A 143 -27.95 -5.45 0.97
N VAL A 144 -27.60 -4.20 0.62
CA VAL A 144 -26.71 -3.37 1.45
C VAL A 144 -27.37 -3.09 2.80
N SER A 145 -28.67 -2.80 2.81
CA SER A 145 -29.44 -2.61 4.04
C SER A 145 -29.45 -3.87 4.93
N GLU A 146 -29.32 -5.06 4.34
CA GLU A 146 -29.20 -6.33 5.07
C GLU A 146 -27.81 -6.52 5.69
N VAL A 147 -26.75 -6.35 4.91
CA VAL A 147 -25.37 -6.68 5.34
C VAL A 147 -24.66 -5.52 6.04
N ALA A 148 -25.15 -4.30 5.89
CA ALA A 148 -24.63 -3.07 6.47
C ALA A 148 -25.79 -2.17 6.96
N PRO A 149 -26.57 -2.59 7.98
CA PRO A 149 -27.84 -1.96 8.36
C PRO A 149 -27.72 -0.52 8.89
N LYS A 150 -26.53 -0.12 9.34
CA LYS A 150 -26.24 1.26 9.79
C LYS A 150 -25.73 2.15 8.65
N CYS A 151 -25.75 1.65 7.43
CA CYS A 151 -25.10 2.28 6.29
C CYS A 151 -26.08 2.53 5.15
N VAL A 152 -25.75 3.52 4.32
CA VAL A 152 -26.42 3.82 3.05
C VAL A 152 -25.38 4.01 1.98
N VAL A 153 -25.75 3.72 0.74
CA VAL A 153 -24.89 4.00 -0.42
C VAL A 153 -25.13 5.43 -0.88
N GLY A 154 -24.08 6.13 -1.28
CA GLY A 154 -24.17 7.50 -1.75
C GLY A 154 -23.09 7.87 -2.75
N ASN A 155 -23.32 8.94 -3.48
CA ASN A 155 -22.35 9.49 -4.42
C ASN A 155 -21.38 10.45 -3.72
N ARG A 156 -20.10 10.25 -4.01
CA ARG A 156 -19.01 11.09 -3.53
C ARG A 156 -18.94 12.36 -4.38
N SER A 157 -18.52 13.45 -3.74
CA SER A 157 -18.33 14.73 -4.43
C SER A 157 -17.32 14.56 -5.58
N SER A 158 -17.60 15.15 -6.73
CA SER A 158 -16.64 15.20 -7.85
C SER A 158 -15.32 15.84 -7.44
N ALA A 159 -15.33 16.79 -6.49
CA ALA A 159 -14.12 17.41 -5.93
C ALA A 159 -13.24 16.43 -5.12
N LEU A 160 -13.77 15.28 -4.73
CA LEU A 160 -13.06 14.20 -4.03
C LEU A 160 -12.77 13.00 -4.94
N GLY A 161 -12.88 13.17 -6.26
CA GLY A 161 -12.67 12.11 -7.25
C GLY A 161 -13.95 11.42 -7.73
N GLY A 162 -15.13 11.82 -7.24
CA GLY A 162 -16.40 11.19 -7.60
C GLY A 162 -16.52 9.73 -7.14
N GLY A 163 -17.47 9.00 -7.74
CA GLY A 163 -17.71 7.58 -7.45
C GLY A 163 -18.76 7.31 -6.37
N VAL A 164 -18.96 6.03 -6.09
CA VAL A 164 -19.92 5.53 -5.10
C VAL A 164 -19.17 5.16 -3.81
N GLY A 165 -19.78 5.41 -2.66
CA GLY A 165 -19.23 5.08 -1.36
C GLY A 165 -20.29 4.62 -0.37
N LEU A 166 -19.84 4.02 0.74
CA LEU A 166 -20.70 3.64 1.85
C LEU A 166 -20.65 4.71 2.94
N TYR A 167 -21.82 5.18 3.40
CA TYR A 167 -21.94 6.25 4.39
C TYR A 167 -22.68 5.76 5.62
N ALA A 168 -22.27 6.24 6.79
CA ALA A 168 -22.97 5.99 8.04
C ALA A 168 -24.35 6.69 8.01
N LYS A 169 -25.43 5.91 8.04
CA LYS A 169 -26.80 6.43 8.18
C LYS A 169 -27.05 6.97 9.59
N ASP A 170 -26.57 6.21 10.56
CA ASP A 170 -26.63 6.50 11.98
C ASP A 170 -25.22 6.55 12.55
N HIS A 171 -25.08 6.95 13.81
CA HIS A 171 -23.80 6.84 14.49
C HIS A 171 -23.34 5.37 14.57
N VAL A 172 -22.10 5.10 14.14
CA VAL A 172 -21.45 3.80 14.27
C VAL A 172 -20.39 3.90 15.36
N SER A 173 -20.53 3.08 16.40
CA SER A 173 -19.60 3.08 17.53
C SER A 173 -18.39 2.21 17.25
N ALA A 174 -17.26 2.55 17.84
CA ALA A 174 -16.06 1.71 17.77
C ALA A 174 -16.34 0.29 18.33
N GLY A 175 -16.06 -0.73 17.54
CA GLY A 175 -16.35 -2.13 17.81
C GLY A 175 -17.62 -2.66 17.13
N ASP A 176 -18.48 -1.80 16.59
CA ASP A 176 -19.65 -2.24 15.81
C ASP A 176 -19.22 -2.91 14.51
N ASP A 177 -19.99 -3.91 14.08
CA ASP A 177 -19.90 -4.42 12.71
C ASP A 177 -20.44 -3.35 11.75
N VAL A 178 -19.60 -2.89 10.83
CA VAL A 178 -20.00 -2.00 9.73
C VAL A 178 -20.62 -2.83 8.62
N ILE A 179 -19.97 -3.96 8.29
CA ILE A 179 -20.38 -4.89 7.26
C ILE A 179 -20.25 -6.30 7.81
N ARG A 180 -21.30 -7.10 7.66
CA ARG A 180 -21.31 -8.53 7.95
C ARG A 180 -21.99 -9.28 6.82
N VAL A 181 -21.23 -10.09 6.11
CA VAL A 181 -21.71 -10.88 4.98
C VAL A 181 -21.57 -12.36 5.30
N PRO A 182 -22.66 -13.11 5.51
CA PRO A 182 -22.58 -14.56 5.72
C PRO A 182 -22.13 -15.27 4.44
N GLU A 183 -21.47 -16.42 4.58
CA GLU A 183 -21.10 -17.27 3.45
C GLU A 183 -22.32 -17.88 2.73
N GLY A 184 -22.10 -18.35 1.50
CA GLY A 184 -23.11 -19.02 0.67
C GLY A 184 -23.92 -18.06 -0.21
N ASN A 185 -24.70 -18.63 -1.14
CA ASN A 185 -25.51 -17.90 -2.12
C ASN A 185 -24.72 -16.81 -2.87
N LEU A 186 -23.45 -17.08 -3.21
CA LEU A 186 -22.55 -16.15 -3.90
C LEU A 186 -22.37 -14.79 -3.20
N ARG A 187 -22.56 -14.74 -1.88
CA ARG A 187 -22.31 -13.55 -1.07
C ARG A 187 -20.82 -13.28 -0.83
N ILE A 188 -20.00 -14.33 -0.92
CA ILE A 188 -18.54 -14.26 -0.87
C ILE A 188 -18.04 -15.07 -2.08
N ILE A 189 -17.79 -14.39 -3.18
CA ILE A 189 -17.41 -15.02 -4.45
C ILE A 189 -15.92 -15.34 -4.41
N ASN A 190 -15.56 -16.61 -4.47
CA ASN A 190 -14.18 -17.09 -4.40
C ASN A 190 -14.01 -18.42 -5.14
N VAL A 191 -12.81 -19.02 -5.06
CA VAL A 191 -12.53 -20.30 -5.74
C VAL A 191 -13.36 -21.48 -5.23
N TYR A 192 -13.87 -21.44 -3.99
CA TYR A 192 -14.76 -22.49 -3.49
C TYR A 192 -16.08 -22.49 -4.24
N GLU A 193 -16.71 -21.32 -4.38
CA GLU A 193 -17.95 -21.16 -5.14
C GLU A 193 -17.74 -21.56 -6.62
N ALA A 194 -16.60 -21.16 -7.21
CA ALA A 194 -16.24 -21.55 -8.57
C ALA A 194 -16.16 -23.07 -8.75
N ALA A 195 -15.54 -23.78 -7.80
CA ALA A 195 -15.39 -25.23 -7.84
C ALA A 195 -16.68 -26.00 -7.53
N ALA A 196 -17.60 -25.39 -6.76
CA ALA A 196 -18.88 -25.98 -6.40
C ALA A 196 -19.97 -25.76 -7.48
N ASP A 197 -19.79 -24.78 -8.39
CA ASP A 197 -20.68 -24.56 -9.51
C ASP A 197 -20.74 -25.81 -10.41
N ALA A 198 -21.95 -26.31 -10.69
CA ALA A 198 -22.13 -27.56 -11.41
C ALA A 198 -21.66 -27.51 -12.87
N GLU A 199 -21.70 -26.32 -13.50
CA GLU A 199 -21.29 -26.12 -14.89
C GLU A 199 -19.79 -25.76 -14.96
N PHE A 200 -19.31 -24.97 -14.01
CA PHE A 200 -17.95 -24.42 -14.04
C PHE A 200 -16.93 -25.23 -13.23
N GLY A 201 -17.35 -26.01 -12.24
CA GLY A 201 -16.48 -26.85 -11.41
C GLY A 201 -15.52 -27.76 -12.20
N PRO A 202 -15.98 -28.46 -13.26
CA PRO A 202 -15.09 -29.24 -14.13
C PRO A 202 -14.01 -28.40 -14.84
N VAL A 203 -14.33 -27.13 -15.15
CA VAL A 203 -13.35 -26.18 -15.73
C VAL A 203 -12.29 -25.83 -14.70
N VAL A 204 -12.70 -25.55 -13.46
CA VAL A 204 -11.76 -25.28 -12.35
C VAL A 204 -10.83 -26.46 -12.14
N GLU A 205 -11.35 -27.69 -12.10
CA GLU A 205 -10.55 -28.90 -11.95
C GLU A 205 -9.53 -29.04 -13.10
N GLY A 206 -9.97 -28.81 -14.34
CA GLY A 206 -9.11 -28.84 -15.52
C GLY A 206 -8.00 -27.79 -15.50
N LEU A 207 -8.32 -26.55 -15.12
CA LEU A 207 -7.36 -25.46 -15.01
C LEU A 207 -6.29 -25.74 -13.96
N LEU A 208 -6.71 -26.18 -12.77
CA LEU A 208 -5.78 -26.53 -11.69
C LEU A 208 -4.93 -27.76 -12.04
N ALA A 209 -5.50 -28.76 -12.72
CA ALA A 209 -4.75 -29.90 -13.24
C ALA A 209 -3.70 -29.51 -14.29
N ALA A 210 -3.97 -28.47 -15.08
CA ALA A 210 -3.02 -27.89 -16.04
C ALA A 210 -1.97 -26.95 -15.39
N GLY A 211 -2.04 -26.76 -14.06
CA GLY A 211 -1.07 -25.97 -13.30
C GLY A 211 -1.38 -24.47 -13.24
N HIS A 212 -2.60 -24.06 -13.56
CA HIS A 212 -3.04 -22.67 -13.33
C HIS A 212 -3.25 -22.39 -11.84
N HIS A 213 -3.18 -21.11 -11.46
CA HIS A 213 -3.40 -20.68 -10.08
C HIS A 213 -4.91 -20.63 -9.74
N ILE A 214 -5.25 -20.73 -8.46
CA ILE A 214 -6.64 -20.61 -7.99
C ILE A 214 -7.27 -19.25 -8.35
N ASP A 215 -6.48 -18.18 -8.41
CA ASP A 215 -6.96 -16.85 -8.83
C ASP A 215 -7.34 -16.82 -10.32
N THR A 216 -6.62 -17.57 -11.17
CA THR A 216 -7.02 -17.74 -12.58
C THR A 216 -8.40 -18.38 -12.66
N CYS A 217 -8.68 -19.36 -11.80
CA CYS A 217 -9.99 -20.00 -11.77
C CYS A 217 -11.09 -19.03 -11.33
N LEU A 218 -10.81 -18.17 -10.34
CA LEU A 218 -11.74 -17.12 -9.90
C LEU A 218 -12.02 -16.09 -11.01
N LEU A 219 -10.98 -15.61 -11.69
CA LEU A 219 -11.14 -14.67 -12.81
C LEU A 219 -12.07 -15.25 -13.89
N MET A 220 -11.82 -16.49 -14.28
CA MET A 220 -12.64 -17.16 -15.28
C MET A 220 -14.06 -17.43 -14.78
N TYR A 221 -14.24 -17.71 -13.49
CA TYR A 221 -15.56 -17.86 -12.90
C TYR A 221 -16.35 -16.56 -12.95
N LEU A 222 -15.73 -15.43 -12.57
CA LEU A 222 -16.35 -14.09 -12.63
C LEU A 222 -16.84 -13.76 -14.05
N VAL A 223 -16.02 -14.04 -15.06
CA VAL A 223 -16.39 -13.91 -16.47
C VAL A 223 -17.61 -14.78 -16.82
N GLN A 224 -17.62 -16.05 -16.40
CA GLN A 224 -18.72 -16.97 -16.67
C GLN A 224 -20.03 -16.51 -16.02
N ILE A 225 -20.00 -16.10 -14.75
CA ILE A 225 -21.20 -15.65 -14.04
C ILE A 225 -21.69 -14.28 -14.54
N TYR A 226 -20.78 -13.45 -15.07
CA TYR A 226 -21.13 -12.20 -15.75
C TYR A 226 -21.92 -12.47 -17.04
N LYS A 227 -21.37 -13.28 -17.95
CA LYS A 227 -21.99 -13.53 -19.27
C LYS A 227 -23.26 -14.37 -19.22
N SER A 228 -23.33 -15.32 -18.29
CA SER A 228 -24.54 -16.12 -18.09
C SER A 228 -25.71 -15.31 -17.50
N GLY A 229 -25.47 -14.06 -17.08
CA GLY A 229 -26.46 -13.24 -16.39
C GLY A 229 -26.73 -13.70 -14.95
N LYS A 230 -26.04 -14.75 -14.46
CA LYS A 230 -26.10 -15.19 -13.06
C LYS A 230 -25.74 -14.03 -12.11
N LEU A 231 -24.88 -13.11 -12.53
CA LEU A 231 -24.54 -11.87 -11.80
C LEU A 231 -25.78 -11.01 -11.48
N ARG A 232 -26.82 -11.01 -12.31
CA ARG A 232 -28.01 -10.17 -12.12
C ARG A 232 -29.17 -10.88 -11.43
N ALA A 233 -29.09 -12.21 -11.30
CA ALA A 233 -30.20 -13.03 -10.86
C ALA A 233 -30.30 -13.17 -9.32
N LEU A 234 -29.28 -12.78 -8.57
CA LEU A 234 -29.20 -12.95 -7.12
C LEU A 234 -29.07 -11.60 -6.42
N PRO A 235 -29.84 -11.31 -5.35
CA PRO A 235 -29.82 -9.99 -4.70
C PRO A 235 -28.43 -9.49 -4.24
N PRO A 236 -27.53 -10.34 -3.69
CA PRO A 236 -26.15 -9.93 -3.39
C PRO A 236 -25.39 -9.43 -4.61
N ILE A 237 -25.69 -10.01 -5.76
CA ILE A 237 -24.94 -9.78 -6.98
C ILE A 237 -25.61 -8.73 -7.87
N ASP A 238 -26.94 -8.57 -7.81
CA ASP A 238 -27.62 -7.41 -8.39
C ASP A 238 -27.12 -6.11 -7.76
N CYS A 239 -26.91 -6.10 -6.43
CA CYS A 239 -26.22 -5.01 -5.75
C CYS A 239 -24.82 -4.74 -6.34
N PHE A 240 -24.10 -5.81 -6.64
CA PHE A 240 -22.78 -5.74 -7.25
C PHE A 240 -22.88 -5.09 -8.63
N VAL A 241 -23.72 -5.61 -9.53
CA VAL A 241 -23.93 -5.03 -10.87
C VAL A 241 -24.43 -3.59 -10.81
N HIS A 242 -25.30 -3.27 -9.85
CA HIS A 242 -25.94 -1.97 -9.72
C HIS A 242 -24.93 -0.85 -9.39
N TYR A 243 -23.95 -1.15 -8.53
CA TYR A 243 -22.92 -0.18 -8.13
C TYR A 243 -21.56 -0.41 -8.79
N LEU A 244 -21.42 -1.46 -9.59
CA LEU A 244 -20.23 -1.65 -10.39
C LEU A 244 -20.15 -0.52 -11.42
N PRO A 245 -18.95 0.04 -11.64
CA PRO A 245 -18.75 0.96 -12.74
C PRO A 245 -19.18 0.29 -14.05
N SER A 246 -19.95 1.00 -14.88
CA SER A 246 -20.24 0.56 -16.24
C SER A 246 -18.99 0.49 -17.12
N GLU A 247 -17.95 1.24 -16.74
CA GLU A 247 -16.62 1.27 -17.35
C GLU A 247 -15.57 1.31 -16.23
N PHE A 248 -14.56 0.45 -16.27
CA PHE A 248 -13.44 0.43 -15.31
C PHE A 248 -12.31 1.39 -15.75
N SER A 249 -12.67 2.57 -16.24
CA SER A 249 -11.79 3.51 -16.96
C SER A 249 -10.66 4.16 -16.12
N GLY A 250 -10.27 3.60 -14.98
CA GLY A 250 -9.28 4.16 -14.08
C GLY A 250 -7.92 3.48 -14.12
N ASN A 251 -7.84 2.16 -14.30
CA ASN A 251 -6.58 1.45 -14.07
C ASN A 251 -5.66 1.41 -15.29
N LEU A 252 -4.35 1.30 -15.04
CA LEU A 252 -3.34 1.44 -16.09
C LEU A 252 -3.42 0.39 -17.21
N MET A 253 -4.04 -0.78 -16.98
CA MET A 253 -4.21 -1.80 -18.01
C MET A 253 -5.29 -1.44 -19.03
N GLU A 254 -6.22 -0.56 -18.65
CA GLU A 254 -7.30 -0.05 -19.52
C GLU A 254 -6.93 1.25 -20.23
N TRP A 255 -5.78 1.84 -19.91
CA TRP A 255 -5.35 3.10 -20.52
C TRP A 255 -4.92 2.89 -21.98
N PRO A 256 -5.22 3.86 -22.87
CA PRO A 256 -4.64 3.91 -24.20
C PRO A 256 -3.10 3.91 -24.13
N VAL A 257 -2.46 3.28 -25.12
CA VAL A 257 -0.99 3.21 -25.17
C VAL A 257 -0.35 4.59 -25.20
N GLU A 258 -1.03 5.56 -25.81
CA GLU A 258 -0.63 6.96 -25.88
C GLU A 258 -0.61 7.63 -24.50
N ALA A 259 -1.60 7.30 -23.64
CA ALA A 259 -1.66 7.79 -22.27
C ALA A 259 -0.54 7.17 -21.41
N LEU A 260 -0.26 5.89 -21.59
CA LEU A 260 0.89 5.22 -20.96
C LEU A 260 2.23 5.81 -21.41
N ASP A 261 2.35 6.16 -22.69
CA ASP A 261 3.53 6.84 -23.24
C ASP A 261 3.68 8.26 -22.69
N ALA A 262 2.58 8.98 -22.48
CA ALA A 262 2.57 10.31 -21.91
C ALA A 262 3.06 10.35 -20.45
N LEU A 263 2.97 9.24 -19.69
CA LEU A 263 3.55 9.14 -18.35
C LEU A 263 5.07 9.32 -18.36
N GLY A 264 5.74 8.97 -19.46
CA GLY A 264 7.20 9.10 -19.59
C GLY A 264 8.00 8.18 -18.65
N ILE A 265 7.40 7.12 -18.12
CA ILE A 265 8.02 6.17 -17.19
C ILE A 265 8.08 4.78 -17.84
N PRO A 266 9.20 4.40 -18.49
CA PRO A 266 9.34 3.13 -19.20
C PRO A 266 9.09 1.89 -18.33
N GLN A 267 9.42 1.96 -17.04
CA GLN A 267 9.22 0.87 -16.08
C GLN A 267 7.74 0.52 -15.92
N ILE A 268 6.88 1.54 -15.76
CA ILE A 268 5.43 1.35 -15.64
C ILE A 268 4.86 0.82 -16.94
N LYS A 269 5.26 1.38 -18.10
CA LYS A 269 4.82 0.89 -19.41
C LYS A 269 5.20 -0.59 -19.60
N HIS A 270 6.42 -0.97 -19.24
CA HIS A 270 6.86 -2.35 -19.35
C HIS A 270 6.08 -3.28 -18.42
N LEU A 271 5.82 -2.85 -17.19
CA LEU A 271 5.01 -3.59 -16.23
C LEU A 271 3.58 -3.82 -16.74
N VAL A 272 2.93 -2.79 -17.28
CA VAL A 272 1.59 -2.92 -17.87
C VAL A 272 1.60 -3.91 -19.03
N ALA A 273 2.57 -3.81 -19.94
CA ALA A 273 2.72 -4.76 -21.04
C ALA A 273 2.90 -6.20 -20.57
N GLN A 274 3.74 -6.43 -19.55
CA GLN A 274 3.93 -7.75 -18.95
C GLN A 274 2.63 -8.30 -18.33
N GLN A 275 1.86 -7.47 -17.63
CA GLN A 275 0.60 -7.90 -17.02
C GLN A 275 -0.46 -8.24 -18.08
N MET A 276 -0.54 -7.46 -19.16
CA MET A 276 -1.40 -7.76 -20.30
C MET A 276 -0.97 -9.05 -21.00
N ASP A 277 0.33 -9.27 -21.21
CA ASP A 277 0.85 -10.51 -21.80
C ASP A 277 0.52 -11.75 -20.95
N LEU A 278 0.58 -11.63 -19.62
CA LEU A 278 0.17 -12.68 -18.68
C LEU A 278 -1.34 -12.96 -18.79
N LEU A 279 -2.16 -11.92 -18.82
CA LEU A 279 -3.61 -12.04 -18.95
C LEU A 279 -4.01 -12.71 -20.27
N TRP A 280 -3.39 -12.30 -21.38
CA TRP A 280 -3.61 -12.93 -22.69
C TRP A 280 -2.98 -14.31 -22.79
N GLY A 281 -1.94 -14.59 -22.01
CA GLY A 281 -1.41 -15.93 -21.82
C GLY A 281 -2.45 -16.89 -21.23
N ILE A 282 -3.21 -16.42 -20.23
CA ILE A 282 -4.34 -17.15 -19.66
C ILE A 282 -5.38 -17.38 -20.75
N HIS A 283 -5.83 -16.32 -21.43
CA HIS A 283 -6.86 -16.43 -22.48
C HIS A 283 -6.51 -17.48 -23.55
N ARG A 284 -5.27 -17.48 -24.04
CA ARG A 284 -4.77 -18.44 -25.04
C ARG A 284 -4.67 -19.88 -24.54
N ALA A 285 -4.51 -20.08 -23.23
CA ALA A 285 -4.41 -21.41 -22.63
C ALA A 285 -5.78 -22.08 -22.42
N LEU A 286 -6.88 -21.32 -22.54
CA LEU A 286 -8.22 -21.84 -22.32
C LEU A 286 -8.70 -22.72 -23.47
N PRO A 287 -9.50 -23.77 -23.19
CA PRO A 287 -10.19 -24.54 -24.23
C PRO A 287 -11.01 -23.63 -25.15
N THR A 288 -10.96 -23.87 -26.46
CA THR A 288 -11.62 -23.04 -27.49
C THR A 288 -13.13 -22.86 -27.30
N GLY A 289 -13.81 -23.76 -26.59
CA GLY A 289 -15.23 -23.64 -26.23
C GLY A 289 -15.55 -22.57 -25.19
N LEU A 290 -14.56 -22.06 -24.46
CA LEU A 290 -14.68 -20.96 -23.49
C LEU A 290 -14.16 -19.62 -24.04
N CYS A 291 -13.80 -19.55 -25.33
CA CYS A 291 -12.82 -18.58 -25.84
C CYS A 291 -13.37 -17.61 -26.92
N SER A 292 -14.64 -17.74 -27.35
CA SER A 292 -15.19 -16.78 -28.32
C SER A 292 -15.65 -15.49 -27.62
N SER A 293 -14.88 -14.40 -27.86
CA SER A 293 -15.08 -13.01 -27.41
C SER A 293 -15.08 -12.80 -25.89
N PHE A 294 -13.89 -12.81 -25.27
CA PHE A 294 -13.73 -12.63 -23.81
C PHE A 294 -12.66 -11.63 -23.39
N ASP A 295 -11.99 -10.93 -24.32
CA ASP A 295 -10.86 -10.05 -23.95
C ASP A 295 -11.31 -8.91 -23.03
N GLU A 296 -12.43 -8.24 -23.36
CA GLU A 296 -13.01 -7.18 -22.54
C GLU A 296 -13.53 -7.71 -21.20
N GLU A 297 -14.21 -8.86 -21.19
CA GLU A 297 -14.72 -9.45 -19.94
C GLU A 297 -13.60 -9.96 -19.03
N LEU A 298 -12.52 -10.48 -19.60
CA LEU A 298 -11.37 -10.94 -18.83
C LEU A 298 -10.60 -9.75 -18.25
N LEU A 299 -10.45 -8.67 -19.01
CA LEU A 299 -9.89 -7.42 -18.51
C LEU A 299 -10.78 -6.86 -17.39
N TRP A 300 -12.10 -6.80 -17.60
CA TRP A 300 -13.08 -6.43 -16.57
C TRP A 300 -12.93 -7.27 -15.29
N ALA A 301 -12.88 -8.59 -15.40
CA ALA A 301 -12.76 -9.47 -14.24
C ALA A 301 -11.42 -9.27 -13.51
N ARG A 302 -10.35 -8.99 -14.26
CA ARG A 302 -9.05 -8.67 -13.70
C ARG A 302 -9.08 -7.33 -12.96
N SER A 303 -9.59 -6.28 -13.59
CA SER A 303 -9.79 -4.95 -13.02
C SER A 303 -10.65 -5.00 -11.75
N LEU A 304 -11.68 -5.84 -11.77
CA LEU A 304 -12.53 -6.10 -10.62
C LEU A 304 -11.75 -6.73 -9.46
N CYS A 305 -11.02 -7.83 -9.71
CA CYS A 305 -10.24 -8.48 -8.68
C CYS A 305 -9.16 -7.57 -8.10
N ASP A 306 -8.45 -6.85 -8.96
CA ASP A 306 -7.37 -5.95 -8.54
C ASP A 306 -7.93 -4.80 -7.69
N SER A 307 -9.08 -4.22 -8.04
CA SER A 307 -9.61 -3.05 -7.33
C SER A 307 -10.47 -3.39 -6.11
N ARG A 308 -11.14 -4.55 -6.09
CA ARG A 308 -12.25 -4.82 -5.15
C ARG A 308 -12.17 -6.14 -4.40
N ALA A 309 -11.26 -7.05 -4.77
CA ALA A 309 -11.13 -8.31 -4.05
C ALA A 309 -10.31 -8.17 -2.75
N PHE A 310 -10.69 -8.99 -1.78
CA PHE A 310 -10.02 -9.14 -0.50
C PHE A 310 -9.24 -10.46 -0.47
N SER A 311 -8.06 -10.45 0.13
CA SER A 311 -7.34 -11.68 0.49
C SER A 311 -7.73 -12.05 1.93
N LEU A 312 -8.31 -13.24 2.11
CA LEU A 312 -8.93 -13.67 3.37
C LEU A 312 -8.55 -15.11 3.71
N GLU A 313 -8.27 -15.41 4.98
CA GLU A 313 -8.18 -16.80 5.46
C GLU A 313 -9.57 -17.41 5.63
N VAL A 314 -10.12 -17.95 4.55
CA VAL A 314 -11.41 -18.62 4.55
C VAL A 314 -11.17 -20.13 4.59
N PRO A 315 -11.49 -20.82 5.70
CA PRO A 315 -11.31 -22.27 5.73
C PRO A 315 -12.35 -22.91 4.79
N PRO A 316 -12.03 -24.06 4.18
CA PRO A 316 -12.90 -24.72 3.22
C PRO A 316 -14.30 -24.97 3.81
N PRO A 317 -15.38 -24.58 3.12
CA PRO A 317 -16.73 -24.88 3.55
C PRO A 317 -17.02 -26.39 3.46
N THR A 318 -18.06 -26.86 4.16
CA THR A 318 -18.40 -28.30 4.21
C THR A 318 -18.80 -28.89 2.86
N TRP A 319 -19.26 -28.04 1.94
CA TRP A 319 -19.60 -28.40 0.56
C TRP A 319 -18.42 -28.27 -0.41
N CYS A 320 -17.26 -27.79 0.05
CA CYS A 320 -16.06 -27.67 -0.79
C CYS A 320 -15.66 -29.05 -1.33
N PRO A 321 -15.45 -29.20 -2.65
CA PRO A 321 -14.95 -30.46 -3.18
C PRO A 321 -13.59 -30.83 -2.59
N GLN A 322 -13.44 -32.07 -2.13
CA GLN A 322 -12.22 -32.55 -1.45
C GLN A 322 -10.96 -32.44 -2.35
N TRP A 323 -11.15 -32.56 -3.68
CA TRP A 323 -10.06 -32.49 -4.65
C TRP A 323 -9.41 -31.09 -4.72
N LEU A 324 -10.14 -30.03 -4.35
CA LEU A 324 -9.64 -28.66 -4.40
C LEU A 324 -8.60 -28.39 -3.31
N ILE A 325 -8.71 -29.07 -2.16
CA ILE A 325 -7.91 -28.80 -0.96
C ILE A 325 -6.39 -28.91 -1.24
N LYS A 326 -5.97 -29.80 -2.14
CA LYS A 326 -4.55 -29.97 -2.50
C LYS A 326 -3.95 -28.80 -3.30
N TYR A 327 -4.79 -27.91 -3.83
CA TYR A 327 -4.38 -26.73 -4.60
C TYR A 327 -4.45 -25.43 -3.78
N LEU A 328 -4.98 -25.49 -2.56
CA LEU A 328 -5.09 -24.32 -1.71
C LEU A 328 -3.72 -23.93 -1.14
N PRO A 329 -3.46 -22.63 -0.93
CA PRO A 329 -2.24 -22.19 -0.29
C PRO A 329 -2.18 -22.69 1.17
N PRO A 330 -0.96 -22.90 1.72
CA PRO A 330 -0.80 -23.44 3.07
C PRO A 330 -1.46 -22.60 4.18
N ASP A 331 -1.49 -21.28 4.00
CA ASP A 331 -2.12 -20.32 4.92
C ASP A 331 -3.63 -20.19 4.69
N GLN A 332 -4.18 -20.86 3.67
CA GLN A 332 -5.58 -20.80 3.25
C GLN A 332 -6.05 -19.38 2.90
N SER A 333 -5.13 -18.48 2.57
CA SER A 333 -5.48 -17.14 2.11
C SER A 333 -5.96 -17.20 0.67
N ILE A 334 -7.22 -16.85 0.42
CA ILE A 334 -7.80 -16.87 -0.92
C ILE A 334 -8.37 -15.51 -1.29
N THR A 335 -8.36 -15.22 -2.59
CA THR A 335 -9.00 -14.04 -3.17
C THR A 335 -10.52 -14.19 -3.11
N CYS A 336 -11.20 -13.19 -2.56
CA CYS A 336 -12.63 -13.13 -2.39
C CYS A 336 -13.18 -11.79 -2.87
N VAL A 337 -14.18 -11.82 -3.75
CA VAL A 337 -15.01 -10.67 -4.06
C VAL A 337 -16.23 -10.70 -3.14
N VAL A 338 -16.46 -9.62 -2.41
CA VAL A 338 -17.53 -9.54 -1.41
C VAL A 338 -18.44 -8.36 -1.73
N PRO A 339 -19.55 -8.59 -2.47
CA PRO A 339 -20.48 -7.52 -2.81
C PRO A 339 -20.95 -6.72 -1.61
N GLY A 340 -20.96 -5.40 -1.76
CA GLY A 340 -21.34 -4.43 -0.73
C GLY A 340 -20.16 -4.03 0.17
N ALA A 341 -19.21 -4.93 0.43
CA ALA A 341 -17.98 -4.58 1.14
C ALA A 341 -16.99 -3.81 0.27
N ASP A 342 -17.04 -4.05 -1.04
CA ASP A 342 -16.25 -3.38 -2.06
C ASP A 342 -16.66 -1.91 -2.31
N LEU A 343 -17.72 -1.43 -1.65
CA LEU A 343 -18.15 -0.02 -1.66
C LEU A 343 -17.37 0.86 -0.67
N LEU A 344 -16.52 0.26 0.18
CA LEU A 344 -15.66 1.02 1.09
C LEU A 344 -14.45 1.58 0.33
N ASN A 345 -14.38 2.91 0.26
CA ASN A 345 -13.27 3.62 -0.37
C ASN A 345 -12.00 3.63 0.49
N HIS A 346 -10.89 4.01 -0.14
CA HIS A 346 -9.62 4.22 0.53
C HIS A 346 -9.58 5.54 1.31
N HIS A 347 -9.06 5.48 2.54
CA HIS A 347 -8.47 6.65 3.20
C HIS A 347 -7.29 6.21 4.08
N GLN A 348 -6.19 6.97 4.07
CA GLN A 348 -5.02 6.71 4.92
C GLN A 348 -5.36 6.59 6.42
N ARG A 349 -6.38 7.35 6.84
CA ARG A 349 -6.90 7.39 8.22
C ARG A 349 -8.28 6.73 8.36
N GLY A 350 -8.58 5.75 7.51
CA GLY A 350 -9.88 5.08 7.49
C GLY A 350 -10.25 4.45 8.82
N GLN A 351 -11.52 4.59 9.19
CA GLN A 351 -12.09 4.23 10.49
C GLN A 351 -12.38 2.74 10.59
N CYS A 352 -12.56 2.07 9.45
CA CYS A 352 -12.83 0.64 9.41
C CYS A 352 -11.56 -0.16 9.69
N GLY A 353 -11.73 -1.25 10.44
CA GLY A 353 -10.73 -2.26 10.69
C GLY A 353 -10.40 -3.06 9.43
N PHE A 354 -9.49 -4.02 9.59
CA PHE A 354 -9.13 -4.89 8.50
C PHE A 354 -10.24 -5.93 8.23
N PRO A 355 -10.53 -6.25 6.96
CA PRO A 355 -11.48 -7.29 6.62
C PRO A 355 -10.98 -8.64 7.16
N ARG A 356 -11.89 -9.43 7.70
CA ARG A 356 -11.58 -10.75 8.25
C ARG A 356 -12.71 -11.72 8.01
N PHE A 357 -12.39 -13.00 8.06
CA PHE A 357 -13.39 -14.05 8.07
C PHE A 357 -13.63 -14.54 9.51
N ASP A 358 -14.83 -14.31 10.06
CA ASP A 358 -15.24 -14.86 11.34
C ASP A 358 -15.59 -16.35 11.19
N LYS A 359 -14.63 -17.20 11.58
CA LYS A 359 -14.75 -18.66 11.49
C LYS A 359 -15.94 -19.22 12.29
N LYS A 360 -16.40 -18.54 13.36
CA LYS A 360 -17.52 -19.00 14.19
C LYS A 360 -18.87 -18.72 13.53
N SER A 361 -19.06 -17.50 13.02
CA SER A 361 -20.30 -17.10 12.37
C SER A 361 -20.32 -17.36 10.86
N ARG A 362 -19.22 -17.92 10.31
CA ARG A 362 -19.07 -18.17 8.87
C ARG A 362 -19.36 -16.92 8.03
N SER A 363 -18.83 -15.79 8.46
CA SER A 363 -19.13 -14.49 7.84
C SER A 363 -17.88 -13.69 7.58
N PHE A 364 -17.84 -12.98 6.46
CA PHE A 364 -16.96 -11.84 6.26
C PHE A 364 -17.40 -10.69 7.18
N VAL A 365 -16.45 -10.04 7.84
CA VAL A 365 -16.73 -8.95 8.78
C VAL A 365 -15.74 -7.80 8.60
N ILE A 366 -16.26 -6.59 8.58
CA ILE A 366 -15.51 -5.35 8.79
C ILE A 366 -16.13 -4.62 9.99
N THR A 367 -15.30 -4.30 10.98
CA THR A 367 -15.69 -3.58 12.20
C THR A 367 -15.23 -2.13 12.15
N ALA A 368 -15.95 -1.21 12.78
CA ALA A 368 -15.46 0.13 13.02
C ALA A 368 -14.43 0.12 14.14
N GLU A 369 -13.29 0.76 13.96
CA GLU A 369 -12.25 0.90 15.00
C GLU A 369 -12.30 2.28 15.67
N ALA A 370 -12.91 3.26 15.00
CA ALA A 370 -13.22 4.58 15.52
C ALA A 370 -14.74 4.82 15.54
N ASN A 371 -15.16 5.79 16.34
CA ASN A 371 -16.51 6.33 16.28
C ASN A 371 -16.72 7.07 14.94
N VAL A 372 -17.80 6.72 14.23
CA VAL A 372 -18.15 7.32 12.93
C VAL A 372 -19.48 8.08 13.09
N PRO A 373 -19.49 9.41 12.92
CA PRO A 373 -20.72 10.19 12.94
C PRO A 373 -21.68 9.82 11.79
N ALA A 374 -22.98 9.99 12.01
CA ALA A 374 -23.95 9.91 10.92
C ALA A 374 -23.59 10.90 9.79
N GLY A 375 -23.81 10.50 8.55
CA GLY A 375 -23.49 11.23 7.32
C GLY A 375 -22.01 11.20 6.92
N SER A 376 -21.12 10.60 7.71
CA SER A 376 -19.71 10.41 7.33
C SER A 376 -19.54 9.22 6.39
N GLU A 377 -18.61 9.33 5.44
CA GLU A 377 -18.19 8.20 4.62
C GLU A 377 -17.36 7.21 5.46
N LEU A 378 -17.61 5.92 5.22
CA LEU A 378 -16.90 4.82 5.86
C LEU A 378 -15.71 4.44 4.98
N PHE A 379 -14.50 4.58 5.51
CA PHE A 379 -13.29 4.25 4.78
C PHE A 379 -12.56 3.08 5.41
N ILE A 380 -11.99 2.27 4.54
CA ILE A 380 -10.93 1.33 4.87
C ILE A 380 -9.59 1.87 4.38
N ASN A 381 -8.50 1.34 4.91
CA ASN A 381 -7.17 1.61 4.40
C ASN A 381 -6.70 0.41 3.56
N TYR A 382 -6.49 0.61 2.26
CA TYR A 382 -6.03 -0.44 1.34
C TYR A 382 -4.55 -0.83 1.53
N GLY A 383 -3.80 -0.07 2.34
CA GLY A 383 -2.38 -0.30 2.59
C GLY A 383 -1.52 0.91 2.25
N GLY A 384 -0.21 0.77 2.48
CA GLY A 384 0.79 1.78 2.13
C GLY A 384 1.28 1.59 0.69
N LEU A 385 0.40 1.85 -0.28
CA LEU A 385 0.66 1.66 -1.70
C LEU A 385 1.22 2.94 -2.34
N GLN A 386 2.17 2.79 -3.25
CA GLN A 386 2.70 3.86 -4.09
C GLN A 386 1.64 4.36 -5.07
N ASN A 387 1.81 5.57 -5.61
CA ASN A 387 0.81 6.12 -6.54
C ASN A 387 0.68 5.29 -7.82
N TRP A 388 1.77 4.73 -8.32
CA TRP A 388 1.71 3.86 -9.50
C TRP A 388 0.96 2.55 -9.19
N GLU A 389 1.07 2.01 -7.97
CA GLU A 389 0.32 0.81 -7.55
C GLU A 389 -1.16 1.12 -7.39
N GLN A 390 -1.50 2.27 -6.82
CA GLN A 390 -2.89 2.73 -6.72
C GLN A 390 -3.51 2.89 -8.11
N LEU A 391 -2.79 3.48 -9.07
CA LEU A 391 -3.26 3.59 -10.45
C LEU A 391 -3.37 2.22 -11.12
N MET A 392 -2.36 1.36 -10.96
CA MET A 392 -2.32 0.04 -11.57
C MET A 392 -3.47 -0.86 -11.11
N TYR A 393 -3.74 -0.89 -9.80
CA TYR A 393 -4.65 -1.88 -9.22
C TYR A 393 -6.03 -1.31 -8.89
N TYR A 394 -6.14 -0.02 -8.59
CA TYR A 394 -7.39 0.59 -8.13
C TYR A 394 -7.90 1.72 -9.02
N GLY A 395 -7.09 2.19 -9.98
CA GLY A 395 -7.48 3.22 -10.92
C GLY A 395 -7.63 4.63 -10.33
N PHE A 396 -6.95 4.90 -9.21
CA PHE A 396 -6.85 6.25 -8.65
C PHE A 396 -5.43 6.50 -8.12
N CYS A 397 -5.09 7.75 -7.84
CA CYS A 397 -3.90 8.09 -7.05
C CYS A 397 -4.24 9.16 -6.01
N GLU A 398 -3.46 9.20 -4.93
CA GLU A 398 -3.57 10.28 -3.95
C GLU A 398 -2.84 11.52 -4.47
N PHE A 399 -3.62 12.54 -4.85
CA PHE A 399 -3.08 13.82 -5.36
C PHE A 399 -2.30 14.62 -4.29
N ALA A 400 -2.61 14.41 -3.01
CA ALA A 400 -1.89 15.00 -1.88
C ALA A 400 -0.78 14.05 -1.44
N GLN A 401 0.47 14.53 -1.41
CA GLN A 401 1.69 13.88 -0.90
C GLN A 401 1.47 12.45 -0.34
N ASN A 402 1.44 11.45 -1.23
CA ASN A 402 1.40 10.07 -0.82
C ASN A 402 2.71 9.74 -0.08
N PRO A 403 2.69 9.44 1.23
CA PRO A 403 3.91 9.21 2.02
C PRO A 403 4.56 7.86 1.71
N TYR A 404 3.89 7.01 0.93
CA TYR A 404 4.39 5.73 0.46
C TYR A 404 5.09 5.84 -0.88
N ASP A 405 4.93 6.96 -1.59
CA ASP A 405 5.44 7.10 -2.94
C ASP A 405 6.96 7.00 -2.95
N SER A 406 7.47 6.19 -3.86
CA SER A 406 8.90 5.93 -4.04
C SER A 406 9.23 5.75 -5.51
N VAL A 407 10.50 5.90 -5.84
CA VAL A 407 11.01 5.65 -7.19
C VAL A 407 12.21 4.74 -7.07
N THR A 408 12.16 3.59 -7.75
CA THR A 408 13.28 2.65 -7.82
C THR A 408 14.35 3.14 -8.79
N LEU A 409 15.60 3.24 -8.32
CA LEU A 409 16.77 3.51 -9.17
C LEU A 409 17.53 2.22 -9.41
N ASP A 410 17.67 1.80 -10.67
CA ASP A 410 18.55 0.69 -11.05
C ASP A 410 19.91 1.27 -11.48
N LEU A 411 20.97 0.94 -10.75
CA LEU A 411 22.31 1.45 -11.01
C LEU A 411 23.19 0.32 -11.57
N ALA A 412 23.65 0.50 -12.81
CA ALA A 412 24.65 -0.37 -13.41
C ALA A 412 26.02 0.32 -13.40
N ALA A 413 27.02 -0.33 -12.79
CA ALA A 413 28.40 0.11 -12.93
C ALA A 413 28.88 -0.16 -14.37
N SER A 414 29.16 0.89 -15.13
CA SER A 414 29.77 0.80 -16.44
C SER A 414 31.26 1.14 -16.30
N GLY A 415 32.13 0.13 -16.24
CA GLY A 415 33.57 0.35 -16.23
C GLY A 415 34.39 -0.90 -15.90
N ALA A 416 35.15 -1.36 -16.88
CA ALA A 416 36.14 -2.42 -16.75
C ALA A 416 37.27 -2.00 -15.77
N ALA A 417 37.24 -2.52 -14.56
CA ALA A 417 38.42 -2.71 -13.74
C ALA A 417 38.44 -4.18 -13.32
N ASP A 418 39.46 -4.89 -13.78
CA ASP A 418 39.67 -6.32 -13.52
C ASP A 418 39.48 -6.65 -12.03
N GLY A 419 38.47 -7.47 -11.73
CA GLY A 419 38.40 -8.23 -10.48
C GLY A 419 37.20 -8.02 -9.58
N LEU A 420 36.33 -7.03 -9.80
CA LEU A 420 35.08 -6.90 -9.04
C LEU A 420 33.87 -7.14 -9.95
N HIS A 421 33.48 -8.42 -10.04
CA HIS A 421 32.14 -8.81 -10.48
C HIS A 421 31.11 -8.27 -9.50
N LEU A 422 30.79 -6.97 -9.61
CA LEU A 422 29.55 -6.42 -9.08
C LEU A 422 28.45 -6.78 -10.07
N ASP A 423 28.17 -8.09 -10.18
CA ASP A 423 27.02 -8.60 -10.89
C ASP A 423 25.78 -7.88 -10.33
N ARG A 424 25.23 -6.94 -11.11
CA ARG A 424 23.96 -6.23 -10.85
C ARG A 424 23.67 -6.07 -9.35
N ILE A 425 24.30 -5.10 -8.70
CA ILE A 425 23.75 -4.63 -7.43
C ILE A 425 22.41 -3.97 -7.79
N GLY A 426 21.35 -4.78 -7.87
CA GLY A 426 19.98 -4.31 -7.95
C GLY A 426 19.63 -3.70 -6.60
N THR A 427 20.19 -2.54 -6.30
CA THR A 427 19.83 -1.81 -5.11
C THR A 427 18.70 -0.89 -5.48
N GLU A 428 17.48 -1.33 -5.18
CA GLU A 428 16.33 -0.45 -5.22
C GLU A 428 16.54 0.67 -4.21
N HIS A 429 16.70 1.89 -4.69
CA HIS A 429 16.84 3.07 -3.85
C HIS A 429 15.53 3.85 -3.82
N ILE A 430 15.21 4.49 -2.70
CA ILE A 430 13.89 5.06 -2.45
C ILE A 430 14.02 6.53 -2.07
N ILE A 431 13.35 7.40 -2.82
CA ILE A 431 13.24 8.83 -2.54
C ILE A 431 11.81 9.14 -2.10
N ARG A 432 11.62 9.75 -0.92
CA ARG A 432 10.34 10.31 -0.48
C ARG A 432 10.27 11.81 -0.75
N ARG A 433 9.15 12.29 -1.29
CA ARG A 433 8.89 13.74 -1.43
C ARG A 433 8.79 14.39 -0.03
N GLY A 434 9.50 15.50 0.18
CA GLY A 434 9.49 16.26 1.44
C GLY A 434 10.72 16.04 2.33
N HIS A 435 11.37 14.88 2.21
CA HIS A 435 12.63 14.56 2.87
C HIS A 435 13.47 13.65 1.96
N PRO A 436 14.20 14.20 0.97
CA PRO A 436 15.11 13.38 0.17
C PRO A 436 16.15 12.84 1.12
N THR A 437 16.22 11.54 1.23
CA THR A 437 17.25 10.86 1.99
C THR A 437 17.74 9.75 1.09
N VAL A 438 19.04 9.72 0.84
CA VAL A 438 19.71 8.77 -0.06
C VAL A 438 20.09 7.54 0.74
N SER A 439 19.73 6.32 0.30
CA SER A 439 19.93 5.14 1.15
C SER A 439 21.42 4.84 1.41
N PRO A 440 21.88 4.37 2.60
CA PRO A 440 23.26 3.98 2.82
C PRO A 440 23.75 3.02 1.77
N ARG A 441 22.90 2.13 1.25
CA ARG A 441 23.24 1.29 0.11
C ARG A 441 23.40 2.07 -1.19
N LEU A 442 22.57 3.08 -1.46
CA LEU A 442 22.77 4.00 -2.58
C LEU A 442 24.08 4.73 -2.40
N TRP A 443 24.32 5.20 -1.20
CA TRP A 443 25.51 5.93 -0.85
C TRP A 443 26.76 5.06 -0.97
N GLU A 444 26.73 3.83 -0.48
CA GLU A 444 27.78 2.82 -0.60
C GLU A 444 28.04 2.47 -2.08
N ALA A 445 26.98 2.21 -2.85
CA ALA A 445 27.07 1.95 -4.28
C ALA A 445 27.67 3.16 -5.02
N LEU A 446 27.23 4.37 -4.70
CA LEU A 446 27.73 5.61 -5.29
C LEU A 446 29.18 5.90 -4.89
N THR A 447 29.57 5.68 -3.63
CA THR A 447 30.96 5.81 -3.17
C THR A 447 31.85 4.76 -3.84
N SER A 448 31.36 3.53 -3.97
CA SER A 448 32.06 2.44 -4.64
C SER A 448 32.23 2.75 -6.14
N MET A 449 31.19 3.23 -6.82
CA MET A 449 31.24 3.67 -8.21
C MET A 449 32.15 4.89 -8.42
N ALA A 450 32.23 5.79 -7.45
CA ALA A 450 33.14 6.93 -7.48
C ALA A 450 34.61 6.56 -7.21
N GLY A 451 34.91 5.27 -6.93
CA GLY A 451 36.26 4.82 -6.57
C GLY A 451 36.74 5.34 -5.21
N VAL A 452 35.79 5.68 -4.35
CA VAL A 452 36.04 6.30 -3.05
C VAL A 452 35.83 5.23 -1.97
N GLU A 453 36.93 4.79 -1.32
CA GLU A 453 36.89 3.70 -0.31
C GLU A 453 36.14 4.12 0.97
N HIS A 454 36.08 5.43 1.23
CA HIS A 454 35.41 5.98 2.39
C HIS A 454 34.53 7.16 1.98
N PRO A 455 33.25 7.25 2.45
CA PRO A 455 32.33 8.38 2.21
C PRO A 455 32.93 9.78 2.41
N GLU A 456 34.01 9.78 3.18
CA GLU A 456 34.82 10.85 3.69
C GLU A 456 35.72 11.55 2.66
N GLU A 457 35.89 10.97 1.47
CA GLU A 457 36.79 11.42 0.40
C GLU A 457 36.03 11.91 -0.85
N LEU A 458 34.69 11.98 -0.79
CA LEU A 458 33.87 12.54 -1.86
C LEU A 458 34.15 14.03 -2.05
N GLU A 459 34.91 14.38 -3.09
CA GLU A 459 35.12 15.77 -3.49
C GLU A 459 33.83 16.40 -4.07
N GLU A 460 33.73 17.73 -4.04
CA GLU A 460 32.58 18.51 -4.56
C GLU A 460 32.22 18.12 -6.00
N GLY A 461 33.21 17.74 -6.81
CA GLY A 461 33.01 17.26 -8.19
C GLY A 461 32.26 15.93 -8.31
N ALA A 462 32.31 15.05 -7.30
CA ALA A 462 31.55 13.80 -7.31
C ALA A 462 30.08 14.03 -6.95
N VAL A 463 29.79 14.99 -6.06
CA VAL A 463 28.43 15.48 -5.81
C VAL A 463 27.85 16.11 -7.07
N ASP A 464 28.61 16.95 -7.76
CA ASP A 464 28.18 17.55 -9.02
C ASP A 464 27.93 16.49 -10.10
N SER A 465 28.75 15.44 -10.16
CA SER A 465 28.55 14.31 -11.09
C SER A 465 27.27 13.54 -10.78
N LEU A 466 26.96 13.34 -9.50
CA LEU A 466 25.74 12.71 -9.01
C LEU A 466 24.48 13.53 -9.27
N VAL A 467 24.56 14.83 -9.01
CA VAL A 467 23.49 15.78 -9.31
C VAL A 467 23.26 15.86 -10.81
N ASN A 468 24.32 15.84 -11.61
CA ASN A 468 24.23 15.81 -13.06
C ASN A 468 23.61 14.50 -13.56
N LEU A 469 23.94 13.36 -12.96
CA LEU A 469 23.30 12.08 -13.27
C LEU A 469 21.80 12.11 -12.91
N LEU A 470 21.44 12.61 -11.73
CA LEU A 470 20.04 12.78 -11.33
C LEU A 470 19.30 13.77 -12.23
N ARG A 471 19.93 14.88 -12.63
CA ARG A 471 19.40 15.84 -13.63
C ARG A 471 19.15 15.14 -14.95
N GLN A 472 20.09 14.33 -15.44
CA GLN A 472 19.95 13.61 -16.72
C GLN A 472 18.84 12.55 -16.67
N VAL A 473 18.72 11.81 -15.57
CA VAL A 473 17.69 10.78 -15.40
C VAL A 473 16.31 11.41 -15.21
N THR A 474 16.21 12.51 -14.47
CA THR A 474 14.92 13.15 -14.12
C THR A 474 14.42 14.13 -15.19
N LEU A 475 15.33 14.70 -16.00
CA LEU A 475 15.03 15.69 -17.04
C LEU A 475 15.25 15.14 -18.45
N ALA A 476 15.32 13.82 -18.63
CA ALA A 476 15.35 13.20 -19.94
C ALA A 476 14.20 13.77 -20.80
N PRO A 477 14.45 14.12 -22.08
CA PRO A 477 13.44 14.77 -22.90
C PRO A 477 12.22 13.86 -23.03
N LEU A 478 11.05 14.36 -22.62
CA LEU A 478 9.77 13.74 -22.96
C LEU A 478 9.71 13.61 -24.49
N PRO A 479 9.24 12.49 -25.05
CA PRO A 479 9.07 12.36 -26.48
C PRO A 479 8.20 13.53 -26.99
N GLU A 480 8.68 14.25 -28.01
CA GLU A 480 8.00 15.40 -28.64
C GLU A 480 6.76 14.98 -29.46
N SER A 481 5.98 14.02 -28.95
CA SER A 481 4.75 13.58 -29.57
C SER A 481 3.69 14.67 -29.41
N SER A 482 3.40 15.39 -30.49
CA SER A 482 2.29 16.36 -30.55
C SER A 482 0.93 15.74 -30.26
N ALA A 483 0.78 14.42 -30.44
CA ALA A 483 -0.47 13.69 -30.22
C ALA A 483 -0.90 13.63 -28.74
N ALA A 484 0.06 13.59 -27.80
CA ALA A 484 -0.25 13.57 -26.37
C ALA A 484 -0.85 14.90 -25.86
N ASN A 485 -0.56 16.01 -26.55
CA ASN A 485 -1.05 17.35 -26.18
C ASN A 485 -2.48 17.63 -26.68
N ASP A 486 -2.93 16.94 -27.72
CA ASP A 486 -4.27 17.15 -28.30
C ASP A 486 -5.31 16.25 -27.63
N TRP A 487 -4.98 14.99 -27.31
CA TRP A 487 -5.89 14.07 -26.59
C TRP A 487 -6.28 14.58 -25.19
N TRP A 488 -5.33 15.19 -24.46
CA TRP A 488 -5.56 15.73 -23.11
C TRP A 488 -6.62 16.83 -23.03
N LYS A 489 -6.89 17.53 -24.14
CA LYS A 489 -7.84 18.65 -24.18
C LYS A 489 -9.27 18.21 -24.43
N ASP A 490 -9.47 17.11 -25.14
CA ASP A 490 -10.79 16.71 -25.65
C ASP A 490 -11.59 15.90 -24.61
N ASP A 491 -10.94 15.03 -23.81
CA ASP A 491 -11.63 14.19 -22.80
C ASP A 491 -11.57 14.76 -21.36
N TYR A 492 -10.57 15.58 -21.03
CA TYR A 492 -10.32 16.05 -19.65
C TYR A 492 -10.36 17.58 -19.49
N GLY A 493 -10.98 18.31 -20.43
CA GLY A 493 -11.01 19.77 -20.47
C GLY A 493 -11.45 20.47 -19.16
N ALA A 494 -12.24 19.80 -18.31
CA ALA A 494 -12.64 20.33 -17.00
C ALA A 494 -11.54 20.29 -15.91
N VAL A 495 -10.54 19.42 -16.03
CA VAL A 495 -9.41 19.32 -15.09
C VAL A 495 -8.33 20.35 -15.44
N VAL A 496 -8.22 20.72 -16.72
CA VAL A 496 -7.25 21.72 -17.21
C VAL A 496 -7.55 23.13 -16.66
N ASP A 497 -8.81 23.46 -16.37
CA ASP A 497 -9.19 24.72 -15.71
C ASP A 497 -8.68 24.85 -14.25
N GLN A 498 -8.11 23.78 -13.67
CA GLN A 498 -7.42 23.81 -12.37
C GLN A 498 -5.89 24.02 -12.48
N GLY A 499 -5.36 24.21 -13.69
CA GLY A 499 -3.98 24.71 -13.90
C GLY A 499 -2.86 23.67 -13.82
N VAL A 500 -3.15 22.38 -13.72
CA VAL A 500 -2.15 21.31 -13.65
C VAL A 500 -1.67 20.89 -15.05
N GLY A 501 -0.87 21.72 -15.70
CA GLY A 501 -0.25 21.42 -17.00
C GLY A 501 1.14 20.78 -16.90
N ILE A 502 1.65 20.26 -18.04
CA ILE A 502 3.04 19.82 -18.25
C ILE A 502 4.10 20.76 -17.63
N PRO A 503 3.91 22.11 -17.63
CA PRO A 503 4.80 23.01 -16.92
C PRO A 503 4.89 22.74 -15.41
N GLN A 504 3.78 22.43 -14.73
CA GLN A 504 3.79 22.10 -13.29
C GLN A 504 4.44 20.74 -13.01
N PHE A 505 4.30 19.77 -13.92
CA PHE A 505 5.01 18.50 -13.83
C PHE A 505 6.53 18.70 -13.95
N ARG A 506 7.00 19.47 -14.95
CA ARG A 506 8.41 19.85 -15.08
C ARG A 506 8.91 20.66 -13.88
N SER A 507 8.11 21.60 -13.37
CA SER A 507 8.45 22.34 -12.15
C SER A 507 8.59 21.40 -10.94
N SER A 508 7.77 20.36 -10.87
CA SER A 508 7.82 19.37 -9.79
C SER A 508 9.00 18.40 -9.92
N GLN A 509 9.37 18.01 -11.14
CA GLN A 509 10.58 17.23 -11.43
C GLN A 509 11.84 18.04 -11.14
N MET A 510 11.90 19.30 -11.59
CA MET A 510 13.00 20.21 -11.26
C MET A 510 13.10 20.45 -9.76
N ALA A 511 11.97 20.65 -9.07
CA ALA A 511 11.95 20.77 -7.62
C ALA A 511 12.51 19.52 -6.93
N LEU A 512 12.22 18.31 -7.43
CA LEU A 512 12.80 17.07 -6.90
C LEU A 512 14.32 17.02 -7.07
N VAL A 513 14.82 17.42 -8.24
CA VAL A 513 16.25 17.43 -8.56
C VAL A 513 17.00 18.48 -7.76
N ASP A 514 16.49 19.70 -7.70
CA ASP A 514 17.08 20.80 -6.93
C ASP A 514 17.08 20.47 -5.43
N GLU A 515 16.05 19.76 -4.96
CA GLU A 515 15.93 19.30 -3.57
C GLU A 515 16.86 18.11 -3.27
N ALA A 516 17.04 17.17 -4.21
CA ALA A 516 18.05 16.11 -4.11
C ALA A 516 19.48 16.69 -4.09
N GLU A 517 19.77 17.67 -4.95
CA GLU A 517 21.03 18.43 -4.95
C GLU A 517 21.25 19.14 -3.61
N ARG A 518 20.25 19.86 -3.12
CA ARG A 518 20.32 20.54 -1.82
C ARG A 518 20.62 19.57 -0.68
N VAL A 519 20.00 18.40 -0.68
CA VAL A 519 20.25 17.35 0.33
C VAL A 519 21.67 16.81 0.24
N LEU A 520 22.12 16.43 -0.97
CA LEU A 520 23.47 15.91 -1.19
C LEU A 520 24.52 16.92 -0.70
N ARG A 521 24.35 18.21 -1.03
CA ARG A 521 25.25 19.28 -0.58
C ARG A 521 25.18 19.50 0.94
N ASN A 522 23.99 19.48 1.55
CA ASN A 522 23.84 19.63 3.00
C ASN A 522 24.46 18.48 3.80
N MET A 523 24.41 17.25 3.27
CA MET A 523 25.04 16.09 3.90
C MET A 523 26.56 16.24 3.93
N VAL A 524 27.17 16.63 2.81
CA VAL A 524 28.62 16.92 2.72
C VAL A 524 29.01 18.04 3.69
N ASP A 525 28.22 19.10 3.77
CA ASP A 525 28.45 20.23 4.68
C ASP A 525 28.31 19.85 6.16
N HIS A 526 27.31 19.03 6.51
CA HIS A 526 27.09 18.56 7.87
C HIS A 526 28.27 17.71 8.36
N ASP A 527 28.77 16.80 7.53
CA ASP A 527 29.93 15.98 7.86
C ASP A 527 31.19 16.83 8.04
N ARG A 528 31.42 17.80 7.14
CA ARG A 528 32.54 18.76 7.25
C ARG A 528 32.52 19.54 8.56
N LYS A 529 31.34 20.00 8.99
CA LYS A 529 31.15 20.70 10.27
C LYS A 529 31.42 19.79 11.47
N THR A 530 30.99 18.54 11.40
CA THR A 530 31.22 17.53 12.44
C THR A 530 32.72 17.22 12.60
N ARG A 531 33.46 17.14 11.50
CA ARG A 531 34.94 17.03 11.50
C ARG A 531 35.63 18.25 12.10
N ALA A 532 35.20 19.45 11.72
CA ALA A 532 35.76 20.69 12.28
C ALA A 532 35.56 20.76 13.80
N ALA A 533 34.41 20.29 14.31
CA ALA A 533 34.15 20.17 15.74
C ALA A 533 35.03 19.12 16.43
N HIS A 534 35.25 17.95 15.80
CA HIS A 534 36.12 16.90 16.34
C HIS A 534 37.61 17.26 16.36
N THR A 535 38.08 17.94 15.32
CA THR A 535 39.48 18.41 15.22
C THR A 535 39.78 19.58 16.17
N SER A 536 38.84 20.53 16.30
CA SER A 536 38.96 21.63 17.26
C SER A 536 38.83 21.17 18.74
N GLY A 537 38.03 20.14 19.03
CA GLY A 537 37.91 19.53 20.35
C GLY A 537 39.17 18.75 20.81
N ARG A 538 39.92 18.15 19.87
CA ARG A 538 41.19 17.47 20.19
C ARG A 538 42.32 18.45 20.52
N GLY A 539 42.30 19.67 19.99
CA GLY A 539 43.30 20.70 20.29
C GLY A 539 43.24 21.20 21.75
N SER A 540 42.04 21.44 22.27
CA SER A 540 41.81 21.95 23.62
C SER A 540 42.09 20.89 24.72
N HIS A 541 41.87 19.61 24.45
CA HIS A 541 42.28 18.52 25.35
C HIS A 541 43.80 18.30 25.42
N ARG A 542 44.54 18.62 24.36
CA ARG A 542 46.00 18.46 24.32
C ARG A 542 46.72 19.59 25.08
N VAL A 543 46.18 20.80 25.06
CA VAL A 543 46.70 21.94 25.87
C VAL A 543 46.41 21.75 27.36
N ALA A 544 45.23 21.25 27.73
CA ALA A 544 44.89 20.96 29.13
C ALA A 544 45.75 19.82 29.74
N LYS A 545 46.10 18.79 28.96
CA LYS A 545 47.03 17.71 29.40
C LYS A 545 48.50 18.16 29.48
N SER A 546 48.91 19.16 28.69
CA SER A 546 50.27 19.71 28.77
C SER A 546 50.45 20.62 30.01
N ALA A 547 49.43 21.42 30.36
CA ALA A 547 49.47 22.26 31.56
C ALA A 547 49.47 21.45 32.87
N LYS A 548 48.82 20.27 32.90
CA LYS A 548 48.76 19.40 34.09
C LYS A 548 50.02 18.55 34.31
N LYS A 549 50.94 18.50 33.34
CA LYS A 549 52.23 17.78 33.45
C LYS A 549 53.40 18.70 33.84
N ARG A 550 53.14 19.99 34.09
CA ARG A 550 54.10 21.03 34.48
C ARG A 550 53.83 21.67 35.85
N ARG A 551 53.02 21.03 36.70
CA ARG A 551 52.81 21.42 38.09
C ARG A 551 53.05 20.25 39.02
#